data_AF-A0AAW7QLP2-F1
#
_entry.id   AF-A0AAW7QLP2-F1
#
_cell.length_a   1.000
_cell.length_b   1.000
_cell.length_c   1.000
_cell.angle_alpha   90.00
_cell.angle_beta   90.00
_cell.angle_gamma   90.00
#
_symmetry.space_group_name_H-M   'P 1'
#
loop_
_entity.id
_entity.type
_entity.pdbx_description
1 polymer ?
#
loop_
_entity_poly.entity_id
_entity_poly.type
_entity_poly.pdbx_seq_one_letter_code
_entity_poly.pdbx_strand_id
1 'polypeptide(L)'
;MMVKDTVLQLAIRLLAKGRMFPTNLTPQTHVQTLIEQLHPLAPSTPFIRLGPSGDGGYLVPDDLEGITTCFSPGVGQIADFEQDCARRGMTVFMADASVEGPPCPHPAFRFSKRFLGAFTDGQYITLADWVHQSLPPQENGDLLLQMDIEGAEYEVILATPVELLHRFRIIVAEFHHLDQLWNKWFFLFASRAIEKLLQTHACVHIHPNNRRGAVTIGNITIPRTMEFTFLRRDRLKEHQFRSDFPHPLDADNTTRQALSLPKCWYRSTTSSKNSINQDTI
;
A
#
# COMPACT_ATOMS: atom_id res chain seq x y z
N MET A 1 5.76 -7.81 -38.25
CA MET A 1 6.79 -7.60 -37.20
C MET A 1 7.63 -6.36 -37.51
N MET A 2 8.35 -6.33 -38.64
CA MET A 2 9.29 -5.25 -39.01
C MET A 2 8.77 -3.80 -38.92
N VAL A 3 7.51 -3.53 -39.29
CA VAL A 3 6.96 -2.16 -39.29
C VAL A 3 6.74 -1.63 -37.87
N LYS A 4 6.22 -2.46 -36.95
CA LYS A 4 5.98 -2.06 -35.56
C LYS A 4 7.28 -1.72 -34.85
N ASP A 5 8.30 -2.55 -35.05
CA ASP A 5 9.61 -2.34 -34.43
C ASP A 5 10.28 -1.08 -34.99
N THR A 6 10.15 -0.83 -36.29
CA THR A 6 10.66 0.39 -36.93
C THR A 6 9.97 1.65 -36.37
N VAL A 7 8.64 1.62 -36.23
CA VAL A 7 7.87 2.73 -35.65
C VAL A 7 8.25 2.96 -34.19
N LEU A 8 8.39 1.89 -33.39
CA LEU A 8 8.80 2.00 -32.00
C LEU A 8 10.20 2.59 -31.87
N GLN A 9 11.16 2.14 -32.70
CA GLN A 9 12.52 2.69 -32.71
C GLN A 9 12.55 4.17 -33.10
N LEU A 10 11.72 4.58 -34.07
CA LEU A 10 11.60 5.99 -34.43
C LEU A 10 11.00 6.81 -33.29
N ALA A 11 9.95 6.31 -32.64
CA ALA A 11 9.32 6.94 -31.49
C ALA A 11 10.30 7.09 -30.31
N ILE A 12 11.09 6.05 -30.00
CA ILE A 12 12.15 6.10 -28.98
C ILE A 12 13.13 7.22 -29.30
N ARG A 13 13.66 7.28 -30.53
CA ARG A 13 14.64 8.31 -30.94
C ARG A 13 14.06 9.73 -30.84
N LEU A 14 12.79 9.92 -31.21
CA LEU A 14 12.12 11.21 -31.13
C LEU A 14 11.88 11.63 -29.68
N LEU A 15 11.33 10.74 -28.85
CA LEU A 15 11.01 11.01 -27.45
C LEU A 15 12.26 11.16 -26.58
N ALA A 16 13.36 10.47 -26.92
CA ALA A 16 14.64 10.60 -26.22
C ALA A 16 15.20 12.03 -26.26
N LYS A 17 14.89 12.82 -27.32
CA LYS A 17 15.24 14.25 -27.37
C LYS A 17 14.59 15.06 -26.25
N GLY A 18 13.43 14.62 -25.77
CA GLY A 18 12.72 15.17 -24.62
C GLY A 18 12.98 14.42 -23.30
N ARG A 19 14.02 13.58 -23.23
CA ARG A 19 14.32 12.72 -22.06
C ARG A 19 13.16 11.78 -21.68
N MET A 20 12.38 11.33 -22.65
CA MET A 20 11.28 10.38 -22.46
C MET A 20 11.63 9.04 -23.11
N PHE A 21 11.18 7.95 -22.48
CA PHE A 21 11.34 6.59 -23.01
C PHE A 21 9.97 5.90 -23.07
N PRO A 22 9.43 5.60 -24.26
CA PRO A 22 8.18 4.87 -24.37
C PRO A 22 8.39 3.40 -24.00
N THR A 23 7.41 2.81 -23.30
CA THR A 23 7.40 1.40 -22.92
C THR A 23 6.12 0.73 -23.39
N ASN A 24 6.12 -0.60 -23.47
CA ASN A 24 4.92 -1.34 -23.78
C ASN A 24 3.91 -1.19 -22.64
N LEU A 25 2.64 -1.02 -23.00
CA LEU A 25 1.56 -1.07 -22.03
C LEU A 25 1.38 -2.48 -21.48
N THR A 26 1.11 -2.58 -20.18
CA THR A 26 0.59 -3.80 -19.56
C THR A 26 -0.76 -4.14 -20.18
N PRO A 27 -1.03 -5.40 -20.54
CA PRO A 27 -2.36 -5.81 -20.97
C PRO A 27 -3.42 -5.40 -19.95
N GLN A 28 -4.51 -4.78 -20.41
CA GLN A 28 -5.58 -4.30 -19.54
C GLN A 28 -6.16 -5.40 -18.64
N THR A 29 -6.25 -6.64 -19.14
CA THR A 29 -6.68 -7.81 -18.37
C THR A 29 -5.79 -8.09 -17.18
N HIS A 30 -4.46 -7.95 -17.30
CA HIS A 30 -3.53 -8.19 -16.20
C HIS A 30 -3.68 -7.11 -15.12
N VAL A 31 -3.80 -5.84 -15.53
CA VAL A 31 -4.05 -4.73 -14.60
C VAL A 31 -5.37 -4.95 -13.87
N GLN A 32 -6.42 -5.30 -14.60
CA GLN A 32 -7.73 -5.59 -14.02
C GLN A 32 -7.67 -6.72 -12.99
N THR A 33 -7.03 -7.86 -13.33
CA THR A 33 -6.91 -8.99 -12.42
C THR A 33 -6.18 -8.63 -11.12
N LEU A 34 -5.10 -7.84 -11.20
CA LEU A 34 -4.40 -7.38 -9.99
C LEU A 34 -5.28 -6.47 -9.12
N ILE A 35 -6.01 -5.54 -9.74
CA ILE A 35 -6.94 -4.64 -9.02
C ILE A 35 -8.06 -5.45 -8.35
N GLU A 36 -8.62 -6.46 -9.01
CA GLU A 36 -9.67 -7.32 -8.46
C GLU A 36 -9.19 -8.13 -7.24
N GLN A 37 -7.91 -8.51 -7.19
CA GLN A 37 -7.31 -9.15 -6.01
C GLN A 37 -7.17 -8.20 -4.80
N LEU A 38 -7.14 -6.89 -5.05
CA LEU A 38 -7.07 -5.84 -4.03
C LEU A 38 -8.45 -5.32 -3.60
N HIS A 39 -9.54 -5.86 -4.14
CA HIS A 39 -10.89 -5.44 -3.74
C HIS A 39 -11.07 -5.61 -2.22
N PRO A 40 -11.41 -4.53 -1.49
CA PRO A 40 -11.42 -4.55 -0.04
C PRO A 40 -12.42 -5.55 0.55
N LEU A 41 -11.96 -6.33 1.52
CA LEU A 41 -12.80 -7.20 2.35
C LEU A 41 -13.22 -6.48 3.63
N ALA A 42 -14.39 -6.87 4.16
CA ALA A 42 -14.92 -6.34 5.40
C ALA A 42 -14.23 -7.01 6.60
N PRO A 43 -13.49 -6.27 7.45
CA PRO A 43 -12.99 -6.82 8.71
C PRO A 43 -14.15 -7.03 9.70
N SER A 44 -13.93 -7.85 10.73
CA SER A 44 -14.92 -8.05 11.79
C SER A 44 -14.97 -6.93 12.84
N THR A 45 -14.04 -5.98 12.75
CA THR A 45 -13.93 -4.82 13.65
C THR A 45 -14.21 -3.54 12.89
N PRO A 46 -14.75 -2.49 13.54
CA PRO A 46 -14.92 -1.18 12.91
C PRO A 46 -13.56 -0.57 12.56
N PHE A 47 -13.55 0.41 11.65
CA PHE A 47 -12.35 1.20 11.39
C PHE A 47 -12.20 2.34 12.40
N ILE A 48 -10.96 2.63 12.76
CA ILE A 48 -10.55 3.86 13.44
C ILE A 48 -9.51 4.58 12.59
N ARG A 49 -9.37 5.89 12.76
CA ARG A 49 -8.28 6.67 12.19
C ARG A 49 -7.15 6.79 13.22
N LEU A 50 -5.94 6.47 12.80
CA LEU A 50 -4.70 6.79 13.52
C LEU A 50 -3.99 7.91 12.77
N GLY A 51 -3.48 8.91 13.48
CA GLY A 51 -2.87 10.09 12.87
C GLY A 51 -3.86 11.24 12.60
N PRO A 52 -3.41 12.30 11.90
CA PRO A 52 -4.16 13.53 11.78
C PRO A 52 -5.33 13.38 10.80
N SER A 53 -6.23 14.37 10.72
CA SER A 53 -7.21 14.48 9.63
C SER A 53 -6.56 15.09 8.38
N GLY A 54 -5.67 14.32 7.76
CA GLY A 54 -4.89 14.72 6.59
C GLY A 54 -3.76 13.72 6.30
N ASP A 55 -2.71 14.21 5.65
CA ASP A 55 -1.50 13.44 5.32
C ASP A 55 -0.87 12.77 6.54
N GLY A 56 -0.44 11.52 6.40
CA GLY A 56 0.12 10.73 7.50
C GLY A 56 -0.92 10.18 8.48
N GLY A 57 -2.20 10.12 8.10
CA GLY A 57 -3.25 9.51 8.91
C GLY A 57 -4.04 8.48 8.11
N TYR A 58 -4.28 7.31 8.71
CA TYR A 58 -4.74 6.12 8.01
C TYR A 58 -5.88 5.43 8.76
N LEU A 59 -6.76 4.79 8.01
CA LEU A 59 -7.85 3.98 8.58
C LEU A 59 -7.35 2.56 8.80
N VAL A 60 -7.44 2.10 10.05
CA VAL A 60 -7.08 0.74 10.43
C VAL A 60 -8.28 0.05 11.08
N PRO A 61 -8.47 -1.27 10.90
CA PRO A 61 -9.42 -2.02 11.71
C PRO A 61 -9.03 -1.87 13.18
N ASP A 62 -10.03 -1.72 14.06
CA ASP A 62 -9.85 -1.67 15.51
C ASP A 62 -9.55 -3.07 16.08
N ASP A 63 -8.51 -3.69 15.54
CA ASP A 63 -7.97 -5.00 15.89
C ASP A 63 -6.53 -4.88 16.40
N LEU A 64 -6.28 -3.82 17.17
CA LEU A 64 -4.95 -3.43 17.66
C LEU A 64 -4.59 -4.05 19.01
N GLU A 65 -5.56 -4.62 19.74
CA GLU A 65 -5.31 -5.23 21.04
C GLU A 65 -4.28 -6.37 20.94
N GLY A 66 -3.25 -6.32 21.78
CA GLY A 66 -2.14 -7.28 21.78
C GLY A 66 -1.04 -7.01 20.76
N ILE A 67 -1.15 -5.96 19.93
CA ILE A 67 -0.01 -5.46 19.15
C ILE A 67 0.86 -4.60 20.06
N THR A 68 2.12 -5.03 20.29
CA THR A 68 3.04 -4.35 21.23
C THR A 68 4.01 -3.40 20.53
N THR A 69 4.17 -3.55 19.21
CA THR A 69 5.19 -2.83 18.45
C THR A 69 4.66 -2.36 17.10
N CYS A 70 4.97 -1.11 16.76
CA CYS A 70 4.75 -0.51 15.45
C CYS A 70 6.10 -0.24 14.78
N PHE A 71 6.25 -0.64 13.53
CA PHE A 71 7.32 -0.21 12.63
C PHE A 71 6.75 0.81 11.65
N SER A 72 7.33 2.00 11.61
CA SER A 72 6.90 3.12 10.78
C SER A 72 8.11 3.70 10.01
N PRO A 73 8.49 3.11 8.87
CA PRO A 73 9.48 3.71 7.97
C PRO A 73 8.90 4.86 7.14
N GLY A 74 9.75 5.85 6.83
CA GLY A 74 9.42 7.02 6.02
C GLY A 74 8.80 8.18 6.79
N VAL A 75 9.18 8.32 8.06
CA VAL A 75 8.65 9.42 8.89
C VAL A 75 9.22 10.76 8.44
N GLY A 76 8.31 11.66 8.06
CA GLY A 76 8.62 13.06 7.76
C GLY A 76 8.46 14.01 8.94
N GLN A 77 7.83 15.16 8.68
CA GLN A 77 7.59 16.21 9.67
C GLN A 77 6.32 16.02 10.51
N ILE A 78 5.53 15.01 10.17
CA ILE A 78 4.29 14.63 10.86
C ILE A 78 4.53 13.25 11.46
N ALA A 79 4.18 13.06 12.74
CA ALA A 79 4.35 11.77 13.42
C ALA A 79 3.15 11.43 14.32
N ASP A 80 1.97 11.92 13.96
CA ASP A 80 0.75 11.78 14.75
C ASP A 80 0.22 10.33 14.73
N PHE A 81 0.43 9.59 13.63
CA PHE A 81 0.14 8.15 13.56
C PHE A 81 0.96 7.38 14.61
N GLU A 82 2.25 7.67 14.70
CA GLU A 82 3.18 7.04 15.63
C GLU A 82 2.85 7.44 17.06
N GLN A 83 2.48 8.70 17.30
CA GLN A 83 2.00 9.15 18.61
C GLN A 83 0.75 8.40 19.04
N ASP A 84 -0.20 8.19 18.13
CA ASP A 84 -1.42 7.43 18.42
C ASP A 84 -1.14 5.95 18.70
N CYS A 85 -0.15 5.36 18.05
CA CYS A 85 0.34 4.01 18.37
C CYS A 85 0.99 3.98 19.76
N ALA A 86 1.84 4.96 20.07
CA ALA A 86 2.52 5.04 21.36
C ALA A 86 1.56 5.29 22.54
N ARG A 87 0.52 6.11 22.35
CA ARG A 87 -0.56 6.31 23.35
C ARG A 87 -1.34 5.02 23.65
N ARG A 88 -1.34 4.07 22.71
CA ARG A 88 -1.92 2.72 22.88
C ARG A 88 -0.94 1.73 23.52
N GLY A 89 0.24 2.19 23.94
CA GLY A 89 1.24 1.38 24.64
C GLY A 89 2.22 0.68 23.72
N MET A 90 2.23 0.98 22.41
CA MET A 90 3.18 0.37 21.49
C MET A 90 4.57 1.00 21.63
N THR A 91 5.62 0.18 21.52
CA THR A 91 6.95 0.69 21.15
C THR A 91 6.94 1.01 19.65
N VAL A 92 7.45 2.18 19.26
CA VAL A 92 7.43 2.61 17.86
C VAL A 92 8.83 2.75 17.32
N PHE A 93 9.16 1.93 16.34
CA PHE A 93 10.41 1.99 15.60
C PHE A 93 10.20 2.81 14.33
N MET A 94 10.98 3.86 14.17
CA MET A 94 10.88 4.83 13.08
C MET A 94 12.18 4.82 12.27
N ALA A 95 12.09 4.84 10.95
CA ALA A 95 13.27 4.85 10.10
C ALA A 95 13.13 5.78 8.89
N ASP A 96 14.01 6.78 8.80
CA ASP A 96 14.13 7.64 7.62
C ASP A 96 15.52 8.30 7.63
N ALA A 97 16.27 8.21 6.53
CA ALA A 97 17.61 8.82 6.45
C ALA A 97 17.58 10.30 5.99
N SER A 98 16.44 10.81 5.55
CA SER A 98 16.24 12.18 5.07
C SER A 98 16.02 13.19 6.21
N VAL A 99 15.69 12.72 7.42
CA VAL A 99 15.49 13.54 8.62
C VAL A 99 16.48 13.18 9.72
N GLU A 100 16.71 14.11 10.66
CA GLU A 100 17.60 13.86 11.80
C GLU A 100 16.94 13.03 12.92
N GLY A 101 15.61 12.97 12.93
CA GLY A 101 14.84 12.32 13.97
C GLY A 101 13.34 12.65 13.84
N PRO A 102 12.51 12.08 14.72
CA PRO A 102 11.08 12.36 14.72
C PRO A 102 10.82 13.85 15.03
N PRO A 103 9.74 14.44 14.49
CA PRO A 103 9.40 15.86 14.69
C PRO A 103 9.09 16.20 16.16
N CYS A 104 8.70 15.21 16.96
CA CYS A 104 8.51 15.32 18.39
C CYS A 104 9.13 14.13 19.13
N PRO A 105 9.79 14.35 20.28
CA PRO A 105 10.29 13.26 21.10
C PRO A 105 9.15 12.54 21.83
N HIS A 106 9.25 11.21 21.94
CA HIS A 106 8.36 10.40 22.78
C HIS A 106 9.16 9.24 23.40
N PRO A 107 8.94 8.87 24.68
CA PRO A 107 9.72 7.81 25.35
C PRO A 107 9.59 6.42 24.68
N ALA A 108 8.50 6.19 23.95
CA ALA A 108 8.28 4.96 23.19
C ALA A 108 8.95 4.94 21.80
N PHE A 109 9.48 6.07 21.32
CA PHE A 109 10.05 6.16 19.97
C PHE A 109 11.50 5.68 19.95
N ARG A 110 11.85 4.94 18.90
CA ARG A 110 13.20 4.45 18.60
C ARG A 110 13.49 4.78 17.14
N PHE A 111 14.36 5.75 16.91
CA PHE A 111 14.64 6.25 15.57
C PHE A 111 15.94 5.65 15.00
N SER A 112 15.89 5.27 13.72
CA SER A 112 17.04 4.83 12.94
C SER A 112 17.19 5.72 11.69
N LYS A 113 18.33 6.38 11.54
CA LYS A 113 18.62 7.22 10.37
C LYS A 113 19.08 6.37 9.17
N ARG A 114 18.17 5.53 8.67
CA ARG A 114 18.37 4.63 7.53
C ARG A 114 17.12 4.59 6.66
N PHE A 115 17.29 4.36 5.37
CA PHE A 115 16.19 4.00 4.50
C PHE A 115 15.92 2.49 4.59
N LEU A 116 14.68 2.08 4.33
CA LEU A 116 14.42 0.67 4.06
C LEU A 116 14.77 0.36 2.61
N GLY A 117 15.25 -0.84 2.36
CA GLY A 117 15.59 -1.30 1.01
C GLY A 117 15.65 -2.82 0.91
N ALA A 118 16.03 -3.30 -0.28
CA ALA A 118 16.10 -4.73 -0.57
C ALA A 118 17.30 -5.46 0.06
N PHE A 119 18.30 -4.72 0.52
CA PHE A 119 19.50 -5.24 1.20
C PHE A 119 20.00 -4.22 2.23
N THR A 120 20.81 -4.69 3.18
CA THR A 120 21.39 -3.85 4.23
C THR A 120 22.79 -3.41 3.83
N ASP A 121 23.05 -2.10 3.93
CA ASP A 121 24.37 -1.50 3.71
C ASP A 121 24.60 -0.31 4.67
N GLY A 122 25.41 0.67 4.26
CA GLY A 122 25.66 1.88 5.06
C GLY A 122 24.46 2.82 5.19
N GLN A 123 23.59 2.89 4.18
CA GLN A 123 22.45 3.81 4.11
C GLN A 123 21.10 3.09 4.26
N TYR A 124 21.03 1.83 3.80
CA TYR A 124 19.81 1.03 3.78
C TYR A 124 19.83 -0.08 4.85
N ILE A 125 18.64 -0.49 5.26
CA ILE A 125 18.40 -1.67 6.09
C ILE A 125 17.20 -2.46 5.54
N THR A 126 17.26 -3.78 5.52
CA THR A 126 16.08 -4.57 5.20
C THR A 126 15.06 -4.52 6.34
N LEU A 127 13.77 -4.65 6.04
CA LEU A 127 12.75 -4.77 7.09
C LEU A 127 13.05 -5.95 8.03
N ALA A 128 13.60 -7.05 7.50
CA ALA A 128 13.97 -8.23 8.27
C ALA A 128 15.10 -7.95 9.27
N ASP A 129 16.20 -7.36 8.81
CA ASP A 129 17.31 -7.01 9.69
C ASP A 129 16.89 -5.96 10.71
N TRP A 130 16.06 -5.00 10.31
CA TRP A 130 15.59 -3.96 11.21
C TRP A 130 14.71 -4.53 12.33
N VAL A 131 13.76 -5.40 12.02
CA VAL A 131 12.95 -6.09 13.03
C VAL A 131 13.82 -6.96 13.93
N HIS A 132 14.77 -7.70 13.36
CA HIS A 132 15.68 -8.57 14.12
C HIS A 132 16.57 -7.80 15.10
N GLN A 133 17.07 -6.62 14.71
CA GLN A 133 17.89 -5.77 15.56
C GLN A 133 17.06 -5.03 16.64
N SER A 134 15.78 -4.80 16.35
CA SER A 134 14.89 -4.00 17.20
C SER A 134 14.24 -4.81 18.31
N LEU A 135 13.99 -6.10 18.08
CA LEU A 135 13.24 -6.97 18.99
C LEU A 135 14.08 -8.13 19.53
N PRO A 136 13.88 -8.54 20.80
CA PRO A 136 14.49 -9.76 21.32
C PRO A 136 14.08 -11.00 20.51
N PRO A 137 14.94 -12.02 20.36
CA PRO A 137 14.63 -13.23 19.58
C PRO A 137 13.37 -13.99 20.02
N GLN A 138 13.02 -13.90 21.30
CA GLN A 138 11.84 -14.52 21.90
C GLN A 138 10.54 -13.72 21.70
N GLU A 139 10.62 -12.48 21.19
CA GLU A 139 9.45 -11.64 20.95
C GLU A 139 8.69 -12.16 19.72
N ASN A 140 7.55 -12.79 19.96
CA ASN A 140 6.69 -13.40 18.94
C ASN A 140 5.32 -12.72 18.82
N GLY A 141 5.15 -11.55 19.45
CA GLY A 141 3.93 -10.76 19.37
C GLY A 141 3.60 -10.28 17.95
N ASP A 142 2.33 -9.96 17.76
CA ASP A 142 1.84 -9.36 16.52
C ASP A 142 2.36 -7.93 16.38
N LEU A 143 2.68 -7.55 15.14
CA LEU A 143 3.25 -6.26 14.81
C LEU A 143 2.27 -5.41 13.98
N LEU A 144 2.48 -4.08 14.00
CA LEU A 144 1.87 -3.13 13.06
C LEU A 144 2.97 -2.56 12.17
N LEU A 145 2.71 -2.48 10.86
CA LEU A 145 3.57 -1.77 9.90
C LEU A 145 2.77 -0.61 9.31
N GLN A 146 3.31 0.60 9.33
CA GLN A 146 2.86 1.71 8.49
C GLN A 146 4.01 2.08 7.58
N MET A 147 3.82 2.03 6.27
CA MET A 147 4.92 2.15 5.30
C MET A 147 4.56 3.16 4.22
N ASP A 148 5.21 4.31 4.26
CA ASP A 148 5.10 5.38 3.30
C ASP A 148 6.52 5.82 2.93
N ILE A 149 7.09 5.23 1.87
CA ILE A 149 8.53 5.33 1.59
C ILE A 149 8.79 5.69 0.13
N GLU A 150 7.92 6.52 -0.44
CA GLU A 150 8.10 7.23 -1.71
C GLU A 150 8.48 6.31 -2.89
N GLY A 151 7.92 5.09 -2.94
CA GLY A 151 8.13 4.13 -4.04
C GLY A 151 8.97 2.91 -3.67
N ALA A 152 9.65 2.91 -2.53
CA ALA A 152 10.41 1.76 -2.07
C ALA A 152 9.52 0.63 -1.49
N GLU A 153 8.19 0.83 -1.40
CA GLU A 153 7.27 -0.15 -0.80
C GLU A 153 7.38 -1.51 -1.49
N TYR A 154 7.45 -1.50 -2.83
CA TYR A 154 7.48 -2.73 -3.63
C TYR A 154 8.77 -3.54 -3.42
N GLU A 155 9.94 -2.89 -3.38
CA GLU A 155 11.20 -3.61 -3.19
C GLU A 155 11.34 -4.14 -1.77
N VAL A 156 10.87 -3.38 -0.77
CA VAL A 156 10.88 -3.79 0.63
C VAL A 156 9.99 -5.01 0.83
N ILE A 157 8.77 -5.01 0.28
CA ILE A 157 7.88 -6.18 0.33
C ILE A 157 8.52 -7.40 -0.36
N LEU A 158 9.14 -7.21 -1.53
CA LEU A 158 9.81 -8.29 -2.25
C LEU A 158 11.00 -8.88 -1.49
N ALA A 159 11.75 -8.08 -0.74
CA ALA A 159 12.86 -8.55 0.07
C ALA A 159 12.42 -9.17 1.41
N THR A 160 11.23 -8.81 1.93
CA THR A 160 10.76 -9.26 3.25
C THR A 160 10.30 -10.72 3.25
N PRO A 161 10.84 -11.63 4.07
CA PRO A 161 10.36 -13.01 4.16
C PRO A 161 8.86 -13.10 4.45
N VAL A 162 8.16 -14.09 3.87
CA VAL A 162 6.70 -14.24 4.04
C VAL A 162 6.34 -14.50 5.50
N GLU A 163 7.19 -15.21 6.22
CA GLU A 163 7.06 -15.49 7.65
C GLU A 163 7.09 -14.20 8.48
N LEU A 164 7.91 -13.22 8.06
CA LEU A 164 7.95 -11.91 8.70
C LEU A 164 6.74 -11.06 8.32
N LEU A 165 6.30 -11.07 7.04
CA LEU A 165 5.04 -10.41 6.66
C LEU A 165 3.90 -10.92 7.54
N HIS A 166 3.78 -12.24 7.73
CA HIS A 166 2.77 -12.86 8.59
C HIS A 166 2.81 -12.39 10.06
N ARG A 167 3.94 -11.90 10.57
CA ARG A 167 4.00 -11.32 11.93
C ARG A 167 3.27 -9.99 12.05
N PHE A 168 3.17 -9.24 10.96
CA PHE A 168 2.39 -8.00 10.96
C PHE A 168 0.92 -8.35 10.87
N ARG A 169 0.16 -8.09 11.93
CA ARG A 169 -1.29 -8.31 11.91
C ARG A 169 -1.96 -7.31 10.96
N ILE A 170 -1.51 -6.07 11.00
CA ILE A 170 -2.00 -4.97 10.15
C ILE A 170 -0.80 -4.35 9.44
N ILE A 171 -0.96 -4.13 8.14
CA ILE A 171 -0.01 -3.39 7.31
C ILE A 171 -0.76 -2.24 6.65
N VAL A 172 -0.34 -1.02 6.91
CA VAL A 172 -0.73 0.17 6.17
C VAL A 172 0.40 0.48 5.20
N ALA A 173 0.08 0.72 3.94
CA ALA A 173 1.06 1.07 2.92
C ALA A 173 0.52 2.17 2.00
N GLU A 174 1.26 3.26 1.80
CA GLU A 174 1.01 4.23 0.75
C GLU A 174 1.77 3.81 -0.51
N PHE A 175 1.07 3.20 -1.47
CA PHE A 175 1.71 2.75 -2.70
C PHE A 175 1.88 3.92 -3.67
N HIS A 176 3.13 4.30 -3.89
CA HIS A 176 3.53 5.30 -4.86
C HIS A 176 3.58 4.75 -6.29
N HIS A 177 3.47 5.65 -7.27
CA HIS A 177 3.62 5.33 -8.70
C HIS A 177 2.66 4.25 -9.22
N LEU A 178 1.47 4.12 -8.65
CA LEU A 178 0.48 3.09 -9.05
C LEU A 178 0.04 3.24 -10.51
N ASP A 179 0.07 4.45 -11.08
CA ASP A 179 -0.20 4.66 -12.51
C ASP A 179 0.80 3.92 -13.41
N GLN A 180 2.00 3.61 -12.90
CA GLN A 180 2.99 2.79 -13.59
C GLN A 180 2.59 1.31 -13.68
N LEU A 181 1.47 0.86 -13.11
CA LEU A 181 0.91 -0.45 -13.43
C LEU A 181 0.59 -0.59 -14.94
N TRP A 182 0.44 0.51 -15.66
CA TRP A 182 0.36 0.51 -17.12
C TRP A 182 1.70 0.31 -17.82
N ASN A 183 2.82 0.53 -17.15
CA ASN A 183 4.15 0.22 -17.67
C ASN A 183 4.43 -1.28 -17.46
N LYS A 184 4.55 -2.04 -18.56
CA LYS A 184 4.73 -3.50 -18.52
C LYS A 184 5.84 -3.97 -17.58
N TRP A 185 6.97 -3.27 -17.54
CA TRP A 185 8.11 -3.71 -16.73
C TRP A 185 7.91 -3.41 -15.25
N PHE A 186 7.37 -2.23 -14.93
CA PHE A 186 6.99 -1.90 -13.57
C PHE A 186 5.91 -2.86 -13.06
N PHE A 187 4.89 -3.15 -13.87
CA PHE A 187 3.86 -4.12 -13.52
C PHE A 187 4.43 -5.49 -13.16
N LEU A 188 5.37 -6.03 -13.94
CA LEU A 188 5.97 -7.34 -13.66
C LEU A 188 6.67 -7.40 -12.31
N PHE A 189 7.22 -6.28 -11.85
CA PHE A 189 7.87 -6.13 -10.56
C PHE A 189 6.85 -5.86 -9.44
N ALA A 190 6.03 -4.82 -9.58
CA ALA A 190 5.06 -4.37 -8.58
C ALA A 190 3.98 -5.42 -8.30
N SER A 191 3.49 -6.14 -9.33
CA SER A 191 2.52 -7.21 -9.14
C SER A 191 3.05 -8.34 -8.27
N ARG A 192 4.35 -8.69 -8.37
CA ARG A 192 4.96 -9.73 -7.52
C ARG A 192 5.05 -9.29 -6.07
N ALA A 193 5.33 -8.01 -5.81
CA ALA A 193 5.32 -7.46 -4.46
C ALA A 193 3.92 -7.56 -3.85
N ILE A 194 2.91 -7.09 -4.57
CA ILE A 194 1.51 -7.12 -4.13
C ILE A 194 1.03 -8.57 -3.92
N GLU A 195 1.26 -9.45 -4.90
CA GLU A 195 0.87 -10.86 -4.79
C GLU A 195 1.53 -11.56 -3.60
N LYS A 196 2.79 -11.23 -3.30
CA LYS A 196 3.49 -11.75 -2.12
C LYS A 196 2.85 -11.28 -0.82
N LEU A 197 2.52 -9.99 -0.71
CA LEU A 197 1.78 -9.44 0.43
C LEU A 197 0.40 -10.13 0.58
N LEU A 198 -0.28 -10.39 -0.54
CA LEU A 198 -1.59 -11.03 -0.55
C LEU A 198 -1.56 -12.53 -0.19
N GLN A 199 -0.39 -13.16 -0.05
CA GLN A 199 -0.29 -14.54 0.47
C GLN A 199 -0.70 -14.61 1.94
N THR A 200 -0.40 -13.58 2.73
CA THR A 200 -0.64 -13.55 4.17
C THR A 200 -1.73 -12.56 4.59
N HIS A 201 -2.00 -11.54 3.77
CA HIS A 201 -2.97 -10.49 4.07
C HIS A 201 -4.04 -10.36 2.99
N ALA A 202 -5.14 -9.70 3.33
CA ALA A 202 -6.08 -9.17 2.35
C ALA A 202 -6.24 -7.66 2.54
N CYS A 203 -6.49 -6.96 1.44
CA CYS A 203 -6.84 -5.55 1.49
C CYS A 203 -8.21 -5.39 2.17
N VAL A 204 -8.32 -4.43 3.10
CA VAL A 204 -9.55 -4.13 3.83
C VAL A 204 -9.97 -2.66 3.70
N HIS A 205 -9.07 -1.77 3.29
CA HIS A 205 -9.39 -0.38 3.01
C HIS A 205 -8.46 0.21 1.95
N ILE A 206 -8.99 1.15 1.16
CA ILE A 206 -8.24 1.91 0.16
C ILE A 206 -8.74 3.35 0.18
N HIS A 207 -7.82 4.31 0.24
CA HIS A 207 -8.12 5.73 0.15
C HIS A 207 -7.16 6.40 -0.86
N PRO A 208 -7.66 7.07 -1.92
CA PRO A 208 -6.79 7.74 -2.88
C PRO A 208 -6.13 8.99 -2.30
N ASN A 209 -4.82 9.12 -2.49
CA ASN A 209 -4.11 10.33 -2.09
C ASN A 209 -4.42 11.47 -3.08
N ASN A 210 -5.13 12.50 -2.60
CA ASN A 210 -5.60 13.62 -3.42
C ASN A 210 -4.50 14.63 -3.81
N ARG A 211 -3.26 14.44 -3.36
CA ARG A 211 -2.10 15.25 -3.77
C ARG A 211 -1.77 15.03 -5.23
N ARG A 212 -2.05 13.84 -5.78
CA ARG A 212 -1.75 13.47 -7.16
C ARG A 212 -3.05 13.17 -7.93
N GLY A 213 -3.00 13.31 -9.25
CA GLY A 213 -4.14 12.95 -10.10
C GLY A 213 -4.25 11.44 -10.32
N ALA A 214 -5.17 11.05 -11.21
CA ALA A 214 -5.33 9.68 -11.68
C ALA A 214 -5.04 9.58 -13.19
N VAL A 215 -4.76 8.36 -13.65
CA VAL A 215 -4.62 8.03 -15.07
C VAL A 215 -5.72 7.04 -15.44
N THR A 216 -6.46 7.35 -16.51
CA THR A 216 -7.52 6.47 -17.06
C THR A 216 -7.07 5.92 -18.39
N ILE A 217 -7.07 4.58 -18.52
CA ILE A 217 -6.89 3.89 -19.81
C ILE A 217 -8.01 2.86 -19.94
N GLY A 218 -8.81 2.98 -21.00
CA GLY A 218 -10.01 2.18 -21.17
C GLY A 218 -11.03 2.47 -20.05
N ASN A 219 -11.48 1.42 -19.36
CA ASN A 219 -12.42 1.50 -18.24
C ASN A 219 -11.74 1.46 -16.86
N ILE A 220 -10.41 1.51 -16.80
CA ILE A 220 -9.65 1.41 -15.55
C ILE A 220 -9.04 2.79 -15.25
N THR A 221 -9.35 3.30 -14.05
CA THR A 221 -8.78 4.54 -13.51
C THR A 221 -7.88 4.19 -12.34
N ILE A 222 -6.62 4.63 -12.38
CA ILE A 222 -5.63 4.39 -11.35
C ILE A 222 -5.15 5.74 -10.80
N PRO A 223 -5.51 6.10 -9.55
CA PRO A 223 -4.84 7.18 -8.83
C PRO A 223 -3.34 6.90 -8.73
N ARG A 224 -2.51 7.93 -8.87
CA ARG A 224 -1.04 7.77 -8.88
C ARG A 224 -0.48 7.27 -7.55
N THR A 225 -1.16 7.61 -6.46
CA THR A 225 -0.81 7.22 -5.10
C THR A 225 -2.10 6.89 -4.36
N MET A 226 -2.11 5.80 -3.59
CA MET A 226 -3.23 5.46 -2.70
C MET A 226 -2.71 4.81 -1.43
N GLU A 227 -3.42 5.06 -0.35
CA GLU A 227 -3.22 4.47 0.97
C GLU A 227 -4.03 3.17 1.02
N PHE A 228 -3.37 2.07 1.37
CA PHE A 228 -4.00 0.76 1.53
C PHE A 228 -3.82 0.29 2.96
N THR A 229 -4.87 -0.35 3.49
CA THR A 229 -4.78 -1.12 4.72
C THR A 229 -5.03 -2.58 4.45
N PHE A 230 -4.11 -3.41 4.92
CA PHE A 230 -4.13 -4.85 4.82
C PHE A 230 -4.26 -5.46 6.21
N LEU A 231 -5.12 -6.46 6.33
CA LEU A 231 -5.31 -7.27 7.53
C LEU A 231 -4.86 -8.70 7.26
N ARG A 232 -4.15 -9.30 8.22
CA ARG A 232 -3.72 -10.69 8.13
C ARG A 232 -4.93 -11.62 7.98
N ARG A 233 -4.83 -12.60 7.08
CA ARG A 233 -5.97 -13.42 6.64
C ARG A 233 -6.62 -14.23 7.76
N ASP A 234 -5.84 -14.68 8.74
CA ASP A 234 -6.34 -15.40 9.93
C ASP A 234 -7.24 -14.55 10.84
N ARG A 235 -7.23 -13.22 10.70
CA ARG A 235 -8.12 -12.29 11.42
C ARG A 235 -9.44 -12.04 10.71
N LEU A 236 -9.57 -12.45 9.44
CA LEU A 236 -10.82 -12.32 8.67
C LEU A 236 -11.73 -13.51 8.94
N LYS A 237 -12.96 -13.22 9.39
CA LYS A 237 -13.98 -14.25 9.64
C LYS A 237 -14.79 -14.60 8.39
N GLU A 238 -15.02 -13.62 7.53
CA GLU A 238 -15.87 -13.74 6.35
C GLU A 238 -15.20 -13.12 5.12
N HIS A 239 -15.63 -13.57 3.94
CA HIS A 239 -15.14 -13.07 2.65
C HIS A 239 -16.18 -12.13 2.02
N GLN A 240 -16.65 -11.16 2.81
CA GLN A 240 -17.57 -10.14 2.32
C GLN A 240 -16.77 -8.96 1.75
N PHE A 241 -17.08 -8.53 0.53
CA PHE A 241 -16.50 -7.33 -0.05
C PHE A 241 -17.16 -6.06 0.49
N ARG A 242 -16.36 -5.02 0.66
CA ARG A 242 -16.81 -3.68 1.00
C ARG A 242 -17.28 -2.92 -0.22
N SER A 243 -18.26 -2.04 -0.01
CA SER A 243 -18.83 -1.14 -1.02
C SER A 243 -19.12 0.26 -0.48
N ASP A 244 -18.72 0.52 0.75
CA ASP A 244 -18.94 1.73 1.54
C ASP A 244 -17.78 2.73 1.36
N PHE A 245 -17.55 3.16 0.11
CA PHE A 245 -16.53 4.14 -0.25
C PHE A 245 -17.17 5.45 -0.74
N PRO A 246 -16.72 6.63 -0.27
CA PRO A 246 -15.71 6.82 0.79
C PRO A 246 -16.24 6.40 2.16
N HIS A 247 -15.33 5.97 3.05
CA HIS A 247 -15.67 5.66 4.43
C HIS A 247 -15.88 6.97 5.22
N PRO A 248 -16.81 7.07 6.19
CA PRO A 248 -17.06 8.31 6.93
C PRO A 248 -15.87 8.91 7.70
N LEU A 249 -14.84 8.09 7.99
CA LEU A 249 -13.60 8.53 8.64
C LEU A 249 -12.47 8.87 7.66
N ASP A 250 -12.69 8.69 6.36
CA ASP A 250 -11.71 9.12 5.34
C ASP A 250 -11.52 10.64 5.41
N ALA A 251 -10.28 11.07 5.23
CA ALA A 251 -9.90 12.48 5.20
C ALA A 251 -8.88 12.68 4.08
N ASP A 252 -9.13 13.69 3.25
CA ASP A 252 -8.23 14.09 2.17
C ASP A 252 -6.83 14.43 2.70
N ASN A 253 -5.77 13.95 2.03
CA ASN A 253 -4.38 14.22 2.42
C ASN A 253 -4.03 15.72 2.38
N THR A 254 -4.63 16.47 1.46
CA THR A 254 -4.34 17.88 1.22
C THR A 254 -5.61 18.69 0.98
N THR A 255 -5.50 20.02 0.94
CA THR A 255 -6.60 20.94 0.58
C THR A 255 -6.97 20.95 -0.90
N ARG A 256 -6.38 20.06 -1.71
CA ARG A 256 -6.72 19.91 -3.13
C ARG A 256 -8.11 19.26 -3.29
N GLN A 257 -8.59 19.20 -4.53
CA GLN A 257 -9.85 18.55 -4.82
C GLN A 257 -9.82 17.08 -4.39
N ALA A 258 -10.83 16.66 -3.62
CA ALA A 258 -11.03 15.28 -3.19
C ALA A 258 -11.01 14.32 -4.38
N LEU A 259 -10.38 13.15 -4.18
CA LEU A 259 -10.30 12.11 -5.19
C LEU A 259 -11.07 10.87 -4.72
N SER A 260 -12.25 10.62 -5.30
CA SER A 260 -13.04 9.44 -4.96
C SER A 260 -12.37 8.15 -5.46
N LEU A 261 -12.45 7.09 -4.65
CA LEU A 261 -11.98 5.76 -5.05
C LEU A 261 -12.71 5.30 -6.32
N PRO A 262 -12.01 5.00 -7.44
CA PRO A 262 -12.69 4.61 -8.67
C PRO A 262 -13.39 3.26 -8.53
N LYS A 263 -14.57 3.13 -9.15
CA LYS A 263 -15.43 1.92 -9.05
C LYS A 263 -14.75 0.60 -9.45
N CYS A 264 -13.65 0.62 -10.21
CA CYS A 264 -12.92 -0.59 -10.54
C CYS A 264 -12.16 -1.19 -9.34
N TRP A 265 -11.98 -0.46 -8.24
CA TRP A 265 -11.19 -0.86 -7.07
C TRP A 265 -12.01 -1.52 -5.95
N TYR A 266 -13.33 -1.63 -6.10
CA TYR A 266 -14.18 -2.29 -5.11
C TYR A 266 -15.41 -2.89 -5.79
N ARG A 267 -16.03 -3.90 -5.16
CA ARG A 267 -17.25 -4.51 -5.71
C ARG A 267 -18.47 -3.68 -5.32
N SER A 268 -19.20 -3.22 -6.32
CA SER A 268 -20.56 -2.71 -6.10
C SER A 268 -21.49 -3.90 -5.84
N THR A 269 -22.35 -3.82 -4.82
CA THR A 269 -23.33 -4.86 -4.44
C THR A 269 -24.41 -5.14 -5.50
N THR A 270 -24.32 -4.54 -6.69
CA THR A 270 -25.37 -4.52 -7.71
C THR A 270 -25.19 -5.50 -8.87
N SER A 271 -24.27 -6.47 -8.83
CA SER A 271 -24.00 -7.34 -9.99
C SER A 271 -24.21 -8.85 -9.81
N SER A 272 -24.88 -9.32 -8.75
CA SER A 272 -25.18 -10.76 -8.57
C SER A 272 -26.65 -11.15 -8.71
N LYS A 273 -27.47 -10.34 -9.38
CA LYS A 273 -28.80 -10.74 -9.85
C LYS A 273 -28.96 -10.34 -11.31
N ASN A 274 -28.59 -11.24 -12.23
CA ASN A 274 -29.25 -11.48 -13.52
C ASN A 274 -28.39 -12.36 -14.42
N SER A 275 -28.71 -13.66 -14.45
CA SER A 275 -28.80 -14.50 -15.67
C SER A 275 -28.89 -15.98 -15.28
N ILE A 276 -30.06 -16.39 -14.78
CA ILE A 276 -30.59 -17.71 -15.12
C ILE A 276 -31.88 -17.42 -15.88
N ASN A 277 -31.75 -17.16 -17.17
CA ASN A 277 -32.86 -17.39 -18.09
C ASN A 277 -33.02 -18.91 -18.14
N GLN A 278 -34.09 -19.41 -17.54
CA GLN A 278 -34.68 -20.67 -17.95
C GLN A 278 -35.32 -20.42 -19.31
N ASP A 279 -34.64 -20.85 -20.36
CA ASP A 279 -35.24 -21.17 -21.64
C ASP A 279 -34.94 -22.63 -21.94
N THR A 280 -35.95 -23.33 -22.48
CA THR A 280 -35.97 -24.69 -23.07
C THR A 280 -35.83 -25.87 -22.11
N ILE A 281 -36.73 -26.88 -22.05
CA ILE A 281 -37.89 -27.35 -22.84
C ILE A 281 -38.86 -28.02 -21.87
#